data_AF-A0A7S3GVP2-F1
#
_entry.id   AF-A0A7S3GVP2-F1
#
_cell.length_a   1.000
_cell.length_b   1.000
_cell.length_c   1.000
_cell.angle_alpha   90.00
_cell.angle_beta   90.00
_cell.angle_gamma   90.00
#
_symmetry.space_group_name_H-M   'P 1'
#
loop_
_entity.id
_entity.type
_entity.pdbx_description
1 polymer ?
#
loop_
_entity_poly.entity_id
_entity_poly.type
_entity_poly.pdbx_seq_one_letter_code
_entity_poly.pdbx_strand_id
1 'polypeptide(L)'
;HCMQTNPDYTWQSYAFEIMRQYVKRTQGSFIESKGSALVWQYRDADQHFGSWQAKELSTNLKDLLFGFDVEIVNGKGHVEVKLRGVNKGVACTRVLAKVTQLFGEVDFVLCIGDDRSDEAMFEALTAYFGNDEEGNDSTSSQVSTTDETSEGARSEIDAAARGVATGSSPL
;
A
#
# COMPACT_ATOMS: atom_id res chain seq x y z
N HIS A 1 27.25 -13.88 23.26
CA HIS A 1 27.33 -14.51 21.93
C HIS A 1 25.90 -14.61 21.42
N CYS A 2 25.39 -13.53 20.82
CA CYS A 2 24.00 -13.47 20.37
C CYS A 2 23.95 -14.05 18.97
N MET A 3 23.39 -15.26 18.82
CA MET A 3 23.00 -15.76 17.52
C MET A 3 21.82 -14.91 17.05
N GLN A 4 22.10 -13.87 16.27
CA GLN A 4 21.10 -13.33 15.37
C GLN A 4 20.66 -14.47 14.47
N THR A 5 19.42 -14.92 14.65
CA THR A 5 18.72 -15.78 13.70
C THR A 5 18.77 -15.07 12.36
N ASN A 6 19.66 -15.51 11.48
CA ASN A 6 19.74 -15.00 10.12
C ASN A 6 18.36 -15.30 9.51
N PRO A 7 17.53 -14.30 9.17
CA PRO A 7 16.23 -14.59 8.58
C PRO A 7 16.50 -15.47 7.35
N ASP A 8 15.72 -16.54 7.18
CA ASP A 8 15.94 -17.53 6.14
C ASP A 8 15.83 -16.85 4.76
N TYR A 9 16.91 -16.28 4.25
CA TYR A 9 16.96 -15.60 2.95
C TYR A 9 16.79 -16.57 1.76
N THR A 10 16.56 -17.84 2.03
CA THR A 10 16.22 -18.87 1.05
C THR A 10 14.95 -18.52 0.26
N TRP A 11 13.97 -17.86 0.90
CA TRP A 11 12.78 -17.37 0.20
C TRP A 11 13.12 -16.35 -0.89
N GLN A 12 14.14 -15.51 -0.69
CA GLN A 12 14.57 -14.53 -1.70
C GLN A 12 15.13 -15.22 -2.93
N SER A 13 15.93 -16.27 -2.73
CA SER A 13 16.46 -17.07 -3.83
C SER A 13 15.35 -17.75 -4.63
N TYR A 14 14.36 -18.35 -3.96
CA TYR A 14 13.22 -18.97 -4.63
C TYR A 14 12.34 -17.95 -5.37
N ALA A 15 12.03 -16.82 -4.73
CA ALA A 15 11.29 -15.73 -5.36
C ALA A 15 12.03 -15.16 -6.57
N PHE A 16 13.35 -14.99 -6.46
CA PHE A 16 14.19 -14.47 -7.54
C PHE A 16 14.17 -15.40 -8.76
N GLU A 17 14.34 -16.71 -8.56
CA GLU A 17 14.35 -17.66 -9.67
C GLU A 17 13.03 -17.69 -10.45
N ILE A 18 11.89 -17.60 -9.75
CA ILE A 18 10.61 -17.52 -10.44
C ILE A 18 10.40 -16.15 -11.10
N MET A 19 10.65 -15.03 -10.40
CA MET A 19 10.53 -13.69 -10.98
C MET A 19 11.42 -13.54 -12.22
N ARG A 20 12.60 -14.15 -12.24
CA ARG A 20 13.53 -14.13 -13.38
C ARG A 20 12.91 -14.76 -14.63
N GLN A 21 12.07 -15.78 -14.49
CA GLN A 21 11.34 -16.37 -15.61
C GLN A 21 10.32 -15.37 -16.19
N TYR A 22 9.66 -14.59 -15.33
CA TYR A 22 8.71 -13.55 -15.75
C TYR A 22 9.42 -12.39 -16.43
N VAL A 23 10.60 -11.99 -15.97
CA VAL A 23 11.44 -11.01 -16.68
C VAL A 23 11.74 -11.45 -18.12
N LYS A 24 12.14 -12.72 -18.32
CA LYS A 24 12.48 -13.23 -19.66
C LYS A 24 11.32 -13.21 -20.65
N ARG A 25 10.08 -13.30 -20.17
CA ARG A 25 8.88 -13.40 -21.02
C ARG A 25 8.02 -12.13 -21.03
N THR A 26 8.39 -11.11 -20.25
CA THR A 26 7.71 -9.83 -20.19
C THR A 26 8.70 -8.70 -20.48
N GLN A 27 8.76 -8.28 -21.75
CA GLN A 27 9.64 -7.21 -22.20
C GLN A 27 9.35 -5.91 -21.44
N GLY A 28 10.41 -5.22 -20.98
CA GLY A 28 10.28 -4.00 -20.17
C GLY A 28 10.14 -4.24 -18.67
N SER A 29 9.99 -5.49 -18.22
CA SER A 29 9.99 -5.80 -16.79
C SER A 29 11.40 -6.07 -16.25
N PHE A 30 11.59 -5.86 -14.94
CA PHE A 30 12.86 -6.12 -14.24
C PHE A 30 12.62 -6.46 -12.76
N ILE A 31 13.68 -6.88 -12.08
CA ILE A 31 13.65 -7.18 -10.63
C ILE A 31 14.49 -6.16 -9.88
N GLU A 32 13.95 -5.64 -8.79
CA GLU A 32 14.60 -4.74 -7.85
C GLU A 32 14.72 -5.44 -6.48
N SER A 33 15.90 -5.37 -5.85
CA SER A 33 16.13 -5.92 -4.51
C SER A 33 16.26 -4.78 -3.50
N LYS A 34 15.42 -4.81 -2.46
CA LYS A 34 15.36 -3.80 -1.39
C LYS A 34 15.88 -4.31 -0.04
N GLY A 35 16.69 -5.38 -0.06
CA GLY A 35 17.24 -6.02 1.15
C GLY A 35 16.21 -6.86 1.92
N SER A 36 15.12 -6.27 2.39
CA SER A 36 14.01 -6.98 3.07
C SER A 36 12.86 -7.37 2.14
N ALA A 37 12.96 -7.01 0.86
CA ALA A 37 11.95 -7.28 -0.16
C ALA A 37 12.59 -7.51 -1.54
N LEU A 38 11.85 -8.20 -2.40
CA LEU A 38 12.15 -8.39 -3.81
C LEU A 38 10.93 -7.94 -4.62
N VAL A 39 11.15 -7.08 -5.61
CA VAL A 39 10.08 -6.45 -6.38
C VAL A 39 10.25 -6.77 -7.85
N TRP A 40 9.23 -7.33 -8.48
CA TRP A 40 9.14 -7.44 -9.92
C TRP A 40 8.36 -6.24 -10.47
N GLN A 41 9.04 -5.38 -11.22
CA GLN A 41 8.49 -4.15 -11.80
C GLN A 41 8.08 -4.42 -13.25
N TYR A 42 6.89 -3.97 -13.64
CA TYR A 42 6.37 -4.12 -15.00
C TYR A 42 5.73 -2.83 -15.54
N ARG A 43 6.05 -1.67 -14.95
CA ARG A 43 5.54 -0.35 -15.38
C ARG A 43 5.92 0.01 -16.81
N ASP A 44 7.09 -0.44 -17.27
CA ASP A 44 7.60 -0.17 -18.61
C ASP A 44 7.25 -1.30 -19.61
N ALA A 45 6.50 -2.31 -19.17
CA ALA A 45 5.95 -3.35 -20.04
C ALA A 45 4.59 -2.92 -20.60
N ASP A 46 4.09 -3.67 -21.59
CA ASP A 46 2.69 -3.53 -22.01
C ASP A 46 1.76 -3.71 -20.79
N GLN A 47 0.85 -2.77 -20.58
CA GLN A 47 0.09 -2.68 -19.33
C GLN A 47 -0.89 -3.85 -19.16
N HIS A 48 -1.51 -4.30 -20.25
CA HIS A 48 -2.45 -5.42 -20.21
C HIS A 48 -1.72 -6.75 -20.00
N PHE A 49 -0.66 -6.98 -20.77
CA PHE A 49 0.15 -8.18 -20.66
C PHE A 49 0.90 -8.24 -19.32
N GLY A 50 1.49 -7.13 -18.87
CA GLY A 50 2.16 -7.01 -17.59
C GLY A 50 1.21 -7.29 -16.41
N SER A 51 -0.02 -6.76 -16.45
CA SER A 51 -1.05 -7.04 -15.44
C SER A 51 -1.46 -8.52 -15.44
N TRP A 52 -1.58 -9.15 -16.61
CA TRP A 52 -1.88 -10.58 -16.72
C TRP A 52 -0.75 -11.43 -16.11
N GLN A 53 0.49 -11.10 -16.46
CA GLN A 53 1.70 -11.72 -15.93
C GLN A 53 1.84 -11.53 -14.41
N ALA A 54 1.50 -10.36 -13.89
CA ALA A 54 1.52 -10.06 -12.45
C ALA A 54 0.56 -10.95 -11.66
N LYS A 55 -0.65 -11.20 -12.19
CA LYS A 55 -1.64 -12.09 -11.56
C LYS A 55 -1.11 -13.52 -11.49
N GLU A 56 -0.56 -14.03 -12.59
CA GLU A 56 0.02 -15.38 -12.64
C GLU A 56 1.24 -15.49 -11.70
N LEU A 57 2.13 -14.49 -11.70
CA LEU A 57 3.31 -14.44 -10.82
C LEU A 57 2.91 -14.48 -9.35
N SER A 58 1.92 -13.66 -8.97
CA SER A 58 1.43 -13.61 -7.60
C SER A 58 0.85 -14.93 -7.12
N THR A 59 0.12 -15.66 -7.97
CA THR A 59 -0.37 -17.01 -7.64
C THR A 59 0.80 -17.97 -7.44
N ASN A 60 1.74 -18.01 -8.38
CA ASN A 60 2.86 -18.94 -8.29
C ASN A 60 3.79 -18.63 -7.10
N LEU A 61 3.98 -17.36 -6.74
CA LEU A 61 4.73 -16.96 -5.56
C LEU A 61 4.03 -17.38 -4.26
N LYS A 62 2.70 -17.27 -4.17
CA LYS A 62 1.94 -17.72 -3.00
C LYS A 62 2.10 -19.22 -2.77
N ASP A 63 2.04 -20.01 -3.84
CA ASP A 63 2.20 -21.46 -3.77
C ASP A 63 3.65 -21.86 -3.44
N LEU A 64 4.62 -21.26 -4.12
CA LEU A 64 6.05 -21.55 -3.93
C LEU A 64 6.55 -21.16 -2.53
N LEU A 65 6.08 -20.04 -2.01
CA LEU A 65 6.54 -19.49 -0.73
C LEU A 65 5.59 -19.84 0.41
N PHE A 66 4.71 -20.82 0.21
CA PHE A 66 3.86 -21.33 1.27
C PHE A 66 4.71 -21.84 2.45
N GLY A 67 4.40 -21.37 3.65
CA GLY A 67 5.13 -21.72 4.88
C GLY A 67 6.32 -20.81 5.21
N PHE A 68 6.75 -19.93 4.31
CA PHE A 68 7.70 -18.87 4.64
C PHE A 68 7.00 -17.67 5.29
N ASP A 69 7.71 -16.95 6.17
CA ASP A 69 7.18 -15.75 6.84
C ASP A 69 7.27 -14.50 5.95
N VAL A 70 6.64 -14.58 4.78
CA VAL A 70 6.62 -13.53 3.77
C VAL A 70 5.18 -13.16 3.39
N GLU A 71 5.06 -12.01 2.75
CA GLU A 71 3.83 -11.49 2.17
C GLU A 71 4.06 -11.14 0.69
N ILE A 72 3.08 -11.46 -0.15
CA ILE A 72 3.05 -11.07 -1.56
C ILE A 72 2.09 -9.89 -1.72
N VAL A 73 2.61 -8.74 -2.12
CA VAL A 73 1.85 -7.49 -2.32
C VAL A 73 1.75 -7.20 -3.82
N ASN A 74 0.53 -6.94 -4.28
CA ASN A 74 0.28 -6.48 -5.65
C ASN A 74 0.09 -4.96 -5.62
N GLY A 75 1.01 -4.24 -6.25
CA GLY A 75 0.94 -2.79 -6.38
C GLY A 75 0.71 -2.35 -7.81
N LYS A 76 0.61 -1.03 -8.02
CA LYS A 76 0.42 -0.46 -9.37
C LYS A 76 1.70 -0.63 -10.18
N GLY A 77 1.70 -1.63 -11.07
CA GLY A 77 2.82 -1.90 -11.95
C GLY A 77 3.96 -2.70 -11.31
N HIS A 78 3.72 -3.34 -10.17
CA HIS A 78 4.70 -4.23 -9.56
C HIS A 78 4.08 -5.35 -8.71
N VAL A 79 4.84 -6.42 -8.51
CA VAL A 79 4.58 -7.48 -7.52
C VAL A 79 5.76 -7.49 -6.56
N GLU A 80 5.49 -7.33 -5.26
CA GLU A 80 6.50 -7.34 -4.21
C GLU A 80 6.35 -8.58 -3.33
N VAL A 81 7.48 -9.19 -2.98
CA VAL A 81 7.59 -10.18 -1.91
C VAL A 81 8.43 -9.58 -0.80
N LYS A 82 7.89 -9.49 0.41
CA LYS A 82 8.57 -8.91 1.57
C LYS A 82 8.38 -9.77 2.80
N LEU A 83 9.27 -9.60 3.78
CA LEU A 83 9.10 -10.22 5.10
C LEU A 83 7.80 -9.74 5.76
N ARG A 84 7.08 -10.66 6.40
CA ARG A 84 5.89 -10.31 7.16
C ARG A 84 6.26 -9.39 8.33
N GLY A 85 5.42 -8.40 8.61
CA GLY A 85 5.64 -7.43 9.69
C GLY A 85 6.74 -6.41 9.42
N VAL A 86 7.41 -6.45 8.26
CA VAL A 86 8.32 -5.40 7.82
C VAL A 86 7.56 -4.41 6.95
N ASN A 87 7.39 -3.18 7.45
CA ASN A 87 6.78 -2.07 6.73
C ASN A 87 7.36 -0.72 7.20
N LYS A 88 7.03 0.36 6.47
CA LYS A 88 7.52 1.71 6.76
C LYS A 88 7.07 2.21 8.14
N GLY A 89 5.85 1.89 8.58
CA GLY A 89 5.35 2.21 9.92
C GLY A 89 6.19 1.65 11.06
N VAL A 90 6.49 0.35 11.03
CA VAL A 90 7.35 -0.31 12.02
C VAL A 90 8.75 0.30 12.02
N ALA A 91 9.28 0.65 10.85
CA ALA A 91 10.56 1.34 10.76
C ALA A 91 10.49 2.73 11.42
N CYS A 92 9.46 3.52 11.14
CA CYS A 92 9.24 4.84 11.73
C CYS A 92 9.12 4.78 13.26
N THR A 93 8.31 3.87 13.81
CA THR A 93 8.21 3.70 15.27
C THR A 93 9.56 3.38 15.91
N ARG A 94 10.37 2.51 15.27
CA ARG A 94 11.72 2.17 15.77
C ARG A 94 12.67 3.35 15.71
N VAL A 95 12.66 4.10 14.61
CA VAL A 95 13.49 5.30 14.45
C VAL A 95 13.12 6.33 15.50
N LEU A 96 11.82 6.60 15.68
CA LEU A 96 11.31 7.58 16.63
C LEU A 96 11.67 7.21 18.06
N ALA A 97 11.42 5.96 18.48
CA ALA A 97 11.82 5.48 19.81
C ALA A 97 13.33 5.63 20.05
N LYS A 98 14.16 5.36 19.04
CA LYS A 98 15.62 5.51 19.14
C LYS A 98 16.05 6.97 19.23
N VAL A 99 15.43 7.87 18.46
CA VAL A 99 15.69 9.31 18.52
C VAL A 99 15.30 9.84 19.90
N THR A 100 14.11 9.49 20.39
CA THR A 100 13.63 9.88 21.72
C THR A 100 14.58 9.43 22.83
N GLN A 101 15.07 8.19 22.74
CA GLN A 101 16.01 7.65 23.71
C GLN A 101 17.37 8.38 23.71
N LEU A 102 17.86 8.81 22.54
CA LEU A 102 19.21 9.38 22.40
C LEU A 102 19.24 10.89 22.60
N PHE A 103 18.18 11.59 22.21
CA PHE A 103 18.16 13.05 22.08
C PHE A 103 17.03 13.72 22.89
N GLY A 104 16.17 12.95 23.55
CA GLY A 104 14.96 13.46 24.20
C GLY A 104 13.78 13.56 23.24
N GLU A 105 12.67 14.12 23.71
CA GLU A 105 11.42 14.14 22.93
C GLU A 105 11.53 14.88 21.61
N VAL A 106 10.77 14.42 20.62
CA VAL A 106 10.73 14.98 19.27
C VAL A 106 9.65 16.06 19.22
N ASP A 107 10.06 17.28 18.88
CA ASP A 107 9.19 18.47 18.80
C ASP A 107 8.59 18.70 17.41
N PHE A 108 9.16 18.06 16.37
CA PHE A 108 8.68 18.17 15.00
C PHE A 108 8.91 16.90 14.19
N VAL A 109 7.88 16.45 13.48
CA VAL A 109 7.97 15.36 12.49
C VAL A 109 7.30 15.79 11.20
N LEU A 110 8.03 15.69 10.08
CA LEU A 110 7.49 15.80 8.74
C LEU A 110 7.44 14.41 8.10
N CYS A 111 6.25 14.01 7.66
CA CYS A 111 6.02 12.74 6.99
C CYS A 111 5.41 12.98 5.62
N ILE A 112 6.01 12.41 4.58
CA ILE A 112 5.58 12.56 3.18
C ILE A 112 5.64 11.17 2.52
N GLY A 113 4.60 10.83 1.78
CA GLY A 113 4.47 9.58 1.04
C GLY A 113 3.56 9.74 -0.16
N ASP A 114 3.69 8.84 -1.13
CA ASP A 114 3.03 8.90 -2.44
C ASP A 114 2.22 7.63 -2.77
N ASP A 115 2.47 6.53 -2.07
CA ASP A 115 1.83 5.26 -2.36
C ASP A 115 1.18 4.60 -1.15
N ARG A 116 0.41 3.54 -1.41
CA ARG A 116 -0.31 2.78 -0.38
C ARG A 116 0.62 2.20 0.69
N SER A 117 1.90 2.00 0.40
CA SER A 117 2.85 1.49 1.40
C SER A 117 3.20 2.53 2.46
N ASP A 118 3.01 3.82 2.17
CA ASP A 118 3.23 4.94 3.09
C ASP A 118 2.12 5.10 4.13
N GLU A 119 0.93 4.52 3.89
CA GLU A 119 -0.19 4.58 4.84
C GLU A 119 0.21 4.03 6.22
N ALA A 120 0.97 2.94 6.27
CA ALA A 120 1.48 2.38 7.52
C ALA A 120 2.39 3.35 8.29
N MET A 121 3.12 4.21 7.58
CA MET A 121 3.95 5.26 8.18
C MET A 121 3.10 6.40 8.74
N PHE A 122 2.05 6.82 8.02
CA PHE A 122 1.10 7.83 8.51
C PHE A 122 0.34 7.35 9.75
N GLU A 123 -0.15 6.11 9.73
CA GLU A 123 -0.83 5.48 10.87
C GLU A 123 0.08 5.40 12.09
N ALA A 124 1.34 4.97 11.91
CA ALA A 124 2.29 4.84 13.01
C ALA A 124 2.61 6.19 13.69
N LEU A 125 2.73 7.27 12.90
CA LEU A 125 2.97 8.60 13.45
C LEU A 125 1.72 9.18 14.10
N THR A 126 0.55 8.99 13.51
CA THR A 126 -0.73 9.40 14.10
C THR A 126 -0.96 8.71 15.43
N ALA A 127 -0.68 7.41 15.52
CA ALA A 127 -0.78 6.67 16.77
C ALA A 127 0.26 7.10 17.81
N TYR A 128 1.45 7.55 17.40
CA TYR A 128 2.48 8.01 18.31
C TYR A 128 2.10 9.33 18.98
N PHE A 129 1.67 10.32 18.21
CA PHE A 129 1.31 11.66 18.73
C PHE A 129 -0.15 11.76 19.19
N GLY A 130 -1.06 10.95 18.65
CA GLY A 130 -2.47 10.94 19.04
C GLY A 130 -2.73 10.41 20.45
N ASN A 131 -1.74 9.74 21.06
CA ASN A 131 -1.82 9.35 22.47
C ASN A 131 -1.60 10.52 23.44
N ASP A 132 -1.14 11.68 22.96
CA ASP A 132 -0.92 12.89 23.77
C ASP A 132 -2.15 13.83 23.79
N GLU A 133 -3.17 13.59 22.94
CA GLU A 133 -4.35 14.46 22.77
C GLU A 133 -5.49 14.23 23.79
N GLU A 134 -5.21 13.78 25.02
CA GLU A 134 -6.13 14.07 26.14
C GLU A 134 -5.98 15.51 26.69
N GLY A 135 -5.08 16.32 26.11
CA GLY A 135 -5.04 17.74 26.40
C GLY A 135 -4.20 18.56 25.42
N ASN A 136 -4.91 19.38 24.63
CA ASN A 136 -4.47 20.64 24.02
C ASN A 136 -4.15 20.64 22.51
N ASP A 137 -5.03 21.32 21.78
CA ASP A 137 -4.94 21.97 20.46
C ASP A 137 -3.57 21.89 19.76
N SER A 138 -3.42 20.92 18.84
CA SER A 138 -2.38 20.93 17.81
C SER A 138 -3.02 20.59 16.47
N THR A 139 -2.94 21.52 15.52
CA THR A 139 -3.55 21.39 14.20
C THR A 139 -2.90 20.24 13.41
N SER A 140 -3.51 19.05 13.46
CA SER A 140 -3.20 17.95 12.55
C SER A 140 -3.91 18.19 11.22
N SER A 141 -3.16 18.59 10.19
CA SER A 141 -3.66 18.61 8.82
C SER A 141 -3.22 17.34 8.10
N GLN A 142 -4.11 16.35 8.01
CA GLN A 142 -3.94 15.20 7.14
C GLN A 142 -4.59 15.49 5.78
N VAL A 143 -3.83 15.35 4.70
CA VAL A 143 -4.35 15.33 3.33
C VAL A 143 -4.00 13.97 2.74
N SER A 144 -5.00 13.10 2.62
CA SER A 144 -4.93 11.86 1.84
C SER A 144 -5.80 12.04 0.61
N THR A 145 -5.25 11.81 -0.58
CA THR A 145 -6.00 11.79 -1.84
C THR A 145 -6.11 10.36 -2.32
N THR A 146 -7.15 9.64 -1.89
CA THR A 146 -7.53 8.37 -2.51
C THR A 146 -8.47 8.64 -3.69
N ASP A 147 -8.09 8.22 -4.89
CA ASP A 147 -8.98 8.20 -6.07
C ASP A 147 -10.18 7.26 -5.79
N GLU A 148 -11.35 7.82 -5.49
CA GLU A 148 -12.62 7.11 -5.54
C GLU A 148 -13.13 7.05 -6.99
N THR A 149 -12.89 5.92 -7.68
CA THR A 149 -13.71 5.59 -8.84
C THR A 149 -14.96 4.85 -8.37
N SER A 150 -16.05 5.58 -8.08
CA SER A 150 -17.38 5.02 -7.85
C SER A 150 -18.18 4.98 -9.16
N GLU A 151 -18.26 3.80 -9.80
CA GLU A 151 -19.28 3.51 -10.80
C GLU A 151 -20.58 3.04 -10.10
N GLY A 152 -21.67 3.77 -10.35
CA GLY A 152 -23.01 3.19 -10.53
C GLY A 152 -23.87 2.90 -9.29
N ALA A 153 -24.71 3.86 -8.91
CA ALA A 153 -26.02 3.56 -8.33
C ALA A 153 -27.07 4.58 -8.84
N ARG A 154 -27.95 4.09 -9.72
CA ARG A 154 -29.17 4.78 -10.16
C ARG A 154 -30.11 4.98 -8.98
N SER A 155 -30.57 6.20 -8.76
CA SER A 155 -31.66 6.53 -7.83
C SER A 155 -32.96 6.79 -8.61
N GLU A 156 -33.88 5.83 -8.58
CA GLU A 156 -35.32 6.09 -8.49
C GLU A 156 -35.64 5.83 -7.00
N ILE A 157 -36.40 6.61 -6.24
CA ILE A 157 -37.81 6.95 -6.40
C ILE A 157 -38.18 8.10 -5.42
N ASP A 158 -39.05 8.98 -5.92
CA ASP A 158 -40.19 9.63 -5.28
C ASP A 158 -40.04 10.65 -4.11
N ALA A 159 -40.38 11.91 -4.40
CA ALA A 159 -41.07 12.81 -3.45
C ALA A 159 -41.75 13.99 -4.19
N ALA A 160 -43.04 13.79 -4.44
CA ALA A 160 -44.12 14.76 -4.64
C ALA A 160 -43.87 16.27 -4.38
N ALA A 161 -44.30 17.10 -5.33
CA ALA A 161 -44.90 18.40 -5.03
C ALA A 161 -46.13 18.64 -5.93
N ARG A 162 -47.25 18.93 -5.29
CA ARG A 162 -48.59 19.15 -5.87
C ARG A 162 -48.70 20.55 -6.47
N GLY A 163 -49.44 20.67 -7.57
CA GLY A 163 -49.95 21.94 -8.11
C GLY A 163 -51.07 21.70 -9.11
N VAL A 164 -52.31 21.75 -8.65
CA VAL A 164 -53.56 21.68 -9.43
C VAL A 164 -53.90 23.08 -9.98
N ALA A 165 -54.38 23.16 -11.22
CA ALA A 165 -55.51 23.98 -11.73
C ALA A 165 -55.28 24.55 -13.16
N THR A 166 -55.99 24.01 -14.14
CA THR A 166 -57.06 24.65 -14.96
C THR A 166 -56.62 25.58 -16.11
N GLY A 167 -57.12 25.30 -17.33
CA GLY A 167 -57.46 26.35 -18.30
C GLY A 167 -57.13 26.09 -19.77
N SER A 168 -58.13 25.56 -20.50
CA SER A 168 -58.59 26.01 -21.84
C SER A 168 -57.67 25.97 -23.09
N SER A 169 -58.13 25.19 -24.09
CA SER A 169 -57.99 25.37 -25.56
C SER A 169 -58.44 26.78 -26.02
N PRO A 170 -58.38 27.20 -27.31
CA PRO A 170 -58.09 26.50 -28.59
C PRO A 170 -57.01 27.21 -29.45
N LEU A 171 -56.47 26.64 -30.54
CA LEU A 171 -57.05 26.37 -31.87
C LEU A 171 -56.15 25.40 -32.64
#